data_AF-A0A523B9M3-F1
#
_entry.id   AF-A0A523B9M3-F1
#
_cell.length_a   1.000
_cell.length_b   1.000
_cell.length_c   1.000
_cell.angle_alpha   90.00
_cell.angle_beta   90.00
_cell.angle_gamma   90.00
#
_symmetry.space_group_name_H-M   'P 1'
#
loop_
_entity.id
_entity.type
_entity.pdbx_description
1 polymer ?
#
loop_
_entity_poly.entity_id
_entity_poly.type
_entity_poly.pdbx_seq_one_letter_code
_entity_poly.pdbx_strand_id
1 'polypeptide(L)'
;MWLLTAYVIEKLAPLKGKKVNENEWELSIEDLIDFIFSKLWKEVGVVLNDSVEELEGELRFLAKLNFIGMDGGVIITKDKLSKIAEHIEYDPMREQIPLWNEYIERINTALPRGS
;
A
#
# COMPACT_ATOMS: atom_id res chain seq x y z
N MET A 1 10.17 -3.84 -3.37
CA MET A 1 8.73 -4.08 -3.60
C MET A 1 7.89 -2.81 -3.46
N TRP A 2 8.52 -1.65 -3.25
CA TRP A 2 7.90 -0.35 -2.97
C TRP A 2 6.71 0.08 -3.84
N LEU A 3 6.63 -0.36 -5.11
CA LEU A 3 5.46 -0.11 -5.97
C LEU A 3 4.20 -0.78 -5.40
N LEU A 4 4.30 -2.05 -5.00
CA LEU A 4 3.18 -2.76 -4.38
C LEU A 4 2.89 -2.23 -2.97
N THR A 5 3.91 -1.78 -2.24
CA THR A 5 3.73 -1.10 -0.95
C THR A 5 2.97 0.22 -1.12
N ALA A 6 3.32 1.02 -2.14
CA ALA A 6 2.59 2.23 -2.52
C ALA A 6 1.14 1.92 -2.90
N TYR A 7 0.93 0.86 -3.67
CA TYR A 7 -0.39 0.36 -4.03
C TYR A 7 -1.22 -0.01 -2.80
N VAL A 8 -0.64 -0.77 -1.87
CA VAL A 8 -1.29 -1.15 -0.61
C VAL A 8 -1.68 0.08 0.21
N ILE A 9 -0.78 1.05 0.38
CA ILE A 9 -1.06 2.28 1.13
C ILE A 9 -2.24 3.03 0.50
N GLU A 10 -2.22 3.22 -0.83
CA GLU A 10 -3.28 3.93 -1.55
C GLU A 10 -4.65 3.26 -1.38
N LYS A 11 -4.70 1.93 -1.40
CA LYS A 11 -5.96 1.19 -1.29
C LYS A 11 -6.42 0.99 0.15
N LEU A 12 -5.50 0.90 1.11
CA LEU A 12 -5.81 0.69 2.52
C LEU A 12 -6.22 1.98 3.23
N ALA A 13 -5.60 3.11 2.90
CA ALA A 13 -5.83 4.38 3.60
C ALA A 13 -7.30 4.85 3.56
N PRO A 14 -8.06 4.72 2.46
CA PRO A 14 -9.50 5.03 2.44
C PRO A 14 -10.38 4.09 3.27
N LEU A 15 -9.89 2.88 3.59
CA LEU A 15 -10.65 1.82 4.26
C LEU A 15 -10.41 1.77 5.78
N LYS A 16 -9.22 2.16 6.21
CA LYS A 16 -8.78 2.12 7.62
C LYS A 16 -8.38 3.48 8.17
N GLY A 17 -7.98 4.38 7.30
CA GLY A 17 -7.47 5.69 7.66
C GLY A 17 -8.56 6.73 7.87
N LYS A 18 -8.10 7.94 8.21
CA LYS A 18 -8.92 9.13 8.39
C LYS A 18 -8.74 10.05 7.20
N LYS A 19 -9.84 10.52 6.61
CA LYS A 19 -9.77 11.51 5.53
C LYS A 19 -9.23 12.84 6.07
N VAL A 20 -8.18 13.36 5.46
CA VAL A 20 -7.57 14.65 5.82
C VAL A 20 -8.16 15.76 4.97
N ASN A 21 -8.22 15.54 3.65
CA ASN A 21 -8.87 16.43 2.68
C ASN A 21 -9.40 15.60 1.50
N GLU A 22 -9.75 16.25 0.39
CA GLU A 22 -10.37 15.57 -0.76
C GLU A 22 -9.50 14.45 -1.35
N ASN A 23 -8.17 14.60 -1.30
CA ASN A 23 -7.22 13.70 -1.95
C ASN A 23 -6.24 13.01 -0.99
N GLU A 24 -6.23 13.39 0.29
CA GLU A 24 -5.28 12.86 1.28
C GLU A 24 -5.97 12.10 2.40
N TRP A 25 -5.35 10.98 2.78
CA TRP A 25 -5.75 10.12 3.87
C TRP A 25 -4.59 9.95 4.85
N GLU A 26 -4.93 9.90 6.13
CA GLU A 26 -4.03 9.57 7.22
C GLU A 26 -4.20 8.10 7.58
N LEU A 27 -3.12 7.33 7.52
CA LEU A 27 -3.08 5.90 7.84
C LEU A 27 -2.02 5.66 8.92
N SER A 28 -2.36 4.93 9.98
CA SER A 28 -1.39 4.55 11.00
C SER A 28 -0.35 3.56 10.42
N ILE A 29 0.93 3.74 10.76
CA ILE A 29 1.96 2.76 10.42
C ILE A 29 1.64 1.40 11.05
N GLU A 30 1.02 1.37 12.24
CA GLU A 30 0.61 0.12 12.90
C GLU A 30 -0.45 -0.63 12.09
N ASP A 31 -1.44 0.09 11.53
CA ASP A 31 -2.47 -0.51 10.66
C ASP A 31 -1.85 -1.07 9.38
N LEU A 32 -0.85 -0.38 8.81
CA LEU A 32 -0.12 -0.87 7.65
C LEU A 32 0.71 -2.11 7.98
N ILE A 33 1.40 -2.13 9.12
CA ILE A 33 2.18 -3.27 9.60
C ILE A 33 1.25 -4.48 9.82
N ASP A 34 0.13 -4.30 10.52
CA ASP A 34 -0.82 -5.40 10.72
C ASP A 34 -1.36 -5.91 9.38
N PHE A 35 -1.70 -5.02 8.45
CA PHE A 35 -2.17 -5.43 7.14
C PHE A 35 -1.09 -6.23 6.37
N ILE A 36 0.15 -5.76 6.29
CA ILE A 36 1.21 -6.45 5.54
C ILE A 36 1.59 -7.78 6.20
N PHE A 37 1.89 -7.78 7.50
CA PHE A 37 2.47 -8.94 8.17
C PHE A 37 1.44 -9.92 8.72
N SER A 38 0.22 -9.46 9.07
CA SER A 38 -0.85 -10.35 9.53
C SER A 38 -1.78 -10.74 8.38
N LYS A 39 -2.23 -9.80 7.55
CA LYS A 39 -3.20 -10.10 6.48
C LYS A 39 -2.54 -10.61 5.21
N LEU A 40 -1.67 -9.82 4.58
CA LEU A 40 -1.06 -10.21 3.32
C LEU A 40 -0.19 -11.45 3.47
N TRP A 41 0.71 -11.45 4.44
CA TRP A 41 1.63 -12.57 4.62
C TRP A 41 0.91 -13.83 5.12
N LYS A 42 0.26 -13.78 6.30
CA LYS A 42 -0.23 -15.01 6.93
C LYS A 42 -1.53 -15.54 6.33
N GLU A 43 -2.44 -14.67 5.87
CA GLU A 43 -3.76 -15.10 5.42
C GLU A 43 -3.80 -15.38 3.91
N VAL A 44 -3.13 -14.56 3.08
CA VAL A 44 -3.16 -14.71 1.61
C VAL A 44 -1.81 -15.06 0.98
N GLY A 45 -0.77 -15.28 1.77
CA GLY A 45 0.52 -15.78 1.32
C GLY A 45 1.29 -14.81 0.41
N VAL A 46 1.02 -13.51 0.52
CA VAL A 46 1.72 -12.45 -0.22
C VAL A 46 2.77 -11.83 0.66
N VAL A 47 4.03 -12.03 0.31
CA VAL A 47 5.17 -11.42 1.01
C VAL A 47 5.63 -10.21 0.20
N LEU A 48 5.39 -9.01 0.72
CA LEU A 48 5.88 -7.76 0.11
C LEU A 48 7.20 -7.30 0.76
N ASN A 49 7.33 -7.53 2.05
CA ASN A 49 8.48 -7.17 2.86
C ASN A 49 8.79 -8.33 3.81
N ASP A 50 10.07 -8.63 3.99
CA ASP A 50 10.57 -9.72 4.84
C ASP A 50 10.67 -9.28 6.31
N SER A 51 10.69 -7.97 6.59
CA SER A 51 10.69 -7.43 7.95
C SER A 51 10.12 -6.01 8.05
N VAL A 52 9.82 -5.57 9.29
CA VAL A 52 9.35 -4.21 9.58
C VAL A 52 10.41 -3.17 9.19
N GLU A 53 11.69 -3.47 9.39
CA GLU A 53 12.80 -2.58 9.03
C GLU A 53 12.88 -2.35 7.51
N GLU A 54 12.60 -3.39 6.72
CA GLU A 54 12.51 -3.26 5.26
C GLU A 54 11.32 -2.36 4.87
N LEU A 55 10.14 -2.60 5.45
CA LEU A 55 8.96 -1.79 5.22
C LEU A 55 9.24 -0.31 5.56
N GLU A 56 9.84 -0.02 6.70
CA GLU A 56 10.24 1.34 7.06
C GLU A 56 11.23 1.96 6.05
N GLY A 57 12.15 1.15 5.51
CA GLY A 57 13.04 1.56 4.43
C GLY A 57 12.27 2.02 3.19
N GLU A 58 11.26 1.24 2.79
CA GLU A 58 10.38 1.59 1.68
C GLU A 58 9.51 2.83 1.97
N LEU A 59 8.99 2.97 3.19
CA LEU A 59 8.25 4.17 3.60
C LEU A 59 9.13 5.42 3.55
N ARG A 60 10.37 5.36 4.05
CA ARG A 60 11.34 6.46 3.93
C ARG A 60 11.64 6.80 2.47
N PHE A 61 11.74 5.78 1.61
CA PHE A 61 11.93 5.97 0.18
C PHE A 61 10.73 6.67 -0.49
N LEU A 62 9.50 6.22 -0.19
CA LEU A 62 8.26 6.83 -0.68
C LEU A 62 8.10 8.28 -0.21
N ALA A 63 8.45 8.56 1.05
CA ALA A 63 8.45 9.89 1.62
C ALA A 63 9.46 10.81 0.90
N LYS A 64 10.67 10.31 0.64
CA LYS A 64 11.71 11.04 -0.13
C LYS A 64 11.26 11.38 -1.55
N LEU A 65 10.46 10.52 -2.18
CA LEU A 65 9.88 10.77 -3.51
C LEU A 65 8.61 11.63 -3.46
N ASN A 66 8.18 12.06 -2.27
CA ASN A 66 7.00 12.87 -2.04
C ASN A 66 5.70 12.18 -2.51
N PHE A 67 5.64 10.85 -2.42
CA PHE A 67 4.41 10.07 -2.60
C PHE A 67 3.60 9.97 -1.29
N ILE A 68 4.28 10.08 -0.15
CA ILE A 68 3.65 10.16 1.17
C ILE A 68 4.31 11.25 2.03
N GLY A 69 3.64 11.65 3.10
CA GLY A 69 4.23 12.29 4.27
C GLY A 69 4.32 11.27 5.41
N MET A 70 5.27 11.47 6.33
CA MET A 70 5.38 10.68 7.55
C MET A 70 5.56 11.65 8.73
N ASP A 71 4.70 11.55 9.72
CA ASP A 71 4.78 12.31 10.97
C ASP A 71 4.19 11.48 12.11
N GLY A 72 4.80 11.51 13.30
CA GLY A 72 4.19 10.95 14.51
C GLY A 72 3.68 9.50 14.46
N GLY A 73 4.21 8.64 13.59
CA GLY A 73 3.73 7.25 13.41
C GLY A 73 2.57 7.09 12.43
N VAL A 74 2.20 8.15 11.71
CA VAL A 74 1.19 8.14 10.65
C VAL A 74 1.80 8.43 9.28
N ILE A 75 1.13 7.92 8.26
CA ILE A 75 1.40 8.14 6.84
C ILE A 75 0.30 9.05 6.30
N ILE A 76 0.67 10.13 5.62
CA ILE A 76 -0.26 10.98 4.88
C ILE A 76 -0.11 10.68 3.39
N THR A 77 -1.15 10.17 2.73
CA THR A 77 -1.12 9.95 1.28
C THR A 77 -1.05 11.28 0.53
N LYS A 78 -0.48 11.27 -0.68
CA LYS A 78 -0.41 12.44 -1.56
C LYS A 78 -0.95 12.10 -2.93
N ASP A 79 -1.43 13.09 -3.67
CA ASP A 79 -2.00 12.95 -5.03
C ASP A 79 -1.16 12.15 -6.04
N LYS A 80 0.16 12.08 -5.85
CA LYS A 80 1.04 11.32 -6.74
C LYS A 80 0.98 9.80 -6.50
N LEU A 81 0.53 9.38 -5.31
CA LEU A 81 0.41 7.97 -4.92
C LEU A 81 -0.70 7.27 -5.71
N SER A 82 -1.83 7.95 -5.91
CA SER A 82 -2.94 7.44 -6.74
C SER A 82 -2.51 7.12 -8.17
N LYS A 83 -1.67 7.97 -8.77
CA LYS A 83 -1.12 7.73 -10.12
C LYS A 83 -0.24 6.49 -10.21
N ILE A 84 0.51 6.18 -9.16
CA ILE A 84 1.27 4.91 -9.10
C ILE A 84 0.30 3.74 -9.03
N ALA A 85 -0.71 3.84 -8.17
CA ALA A 85 -1.67 2.77 -7.99
C ALA A 85 -2.48 2.49 -9.26
N GLU A 86 -2.93 3.54 -9.96
CA GLU A 86 -3.57 3.46 -11.26
C GLU A 86 -2.66 2.81 -12.30
N HIS A 87 -1.39 3.21 -12.35
CA HIS A 87 -0.42 2.59 -13.25
C HIS A 87 -0.30 1.09 -12.96
N ILE A 88 -0.21 0.69 -11.69
CA ILE A 88 -0.14 -0.72 -11.28
C ILE A 88 -1.42 -1.48 -11.63
N GLU A 89 -2.59 -0.85 -11.54
CA GLU A 89 -3.87 -1.48 -11.88
C GLU A 89 -4.05 -1.69 -13.38
N TYR A 90 -3.71 -0.68 -14.18
CA TYR A 90 -4.06 -0.58 -15.59
C TYR A 90 -2.88 -0.80 -16.54
N ASP A 91 -1.69 -1.16 -16.05
CA ASP A 91 -0.54 -1.47 -16.91
C ASP A 91 -0.90 -2.63 -17.86
N PRO A 92 -0.90 -2.46 -19.19
CA PRO A 92 -1.16 -3.54 -20.13
C PRO A 92 -0.12 -4.68 -20.07
N MET A 93 1.09 -4.40 -19.56
CA MET A 93 2.12 -5.41 -19.33
C MET A 93 1.81 -6.28 -18.10
N ARG A 94 0.89 -5.84 -17.22
CA ARG A 94 0.41 -6.61 -16.07
C ARG A 94 -0.17 -7.96 -16.49
N GLU A 95 -0.94 -7.98 -17.58
CA GLU A 95 -1.49 -9.20 -18.19
C GLU A 95 -0.41 -10.17 -18.71
N GLN A 96 0.79 -9.65 -18.97
CA GLN A 96 1.93 -10.42 -19.47
C GLN A 96 2.84 -10.94 -18.35
N ILE A 97 2.61 -10.52 -17.10
CA ILE A 97 3.37 -10.96 -15.92
C ILE A 97 2.41 -11.63 -14.92
N PRO A 98 2.14 -12.94 -15.06
CA PRO A 98 1.15 -13.66 -14.26
C PRO A 98 1.32 -13.49 -12.74
N LEU A 99 2.56 -13.48 -12.26
CA LEU A 99 2.86 -13.32 -10.84
C LEU A 99 2.44 -11.94 -10.31
N TRP A 100 2.58 -10.89 -11.11
CA TRP A 100 2.20 -9.53 -10.71
C TRP A 100 0.68 -9.40 -10.61
N ASN A 101 -0.04 -10.01 -11.56
CA ASN A 101 -1.50 -10.14 -11.50
C ASN A 101 -1.97 -10.83 -10.22
N GLU A 102 -1.36 -11.98 -9.91
CA GLU A 102 -1.70 -12.77 -8.72
C GLU A 102 -1.48 -11.99 -7.42
N TYR A 103 -0.38 -11.22 -7.33
CA TYR A 103 -0.12 -10.37 -6.16
C TYR A 103 -1.20 -9.32 -5.97
N ILE A 104 -1.57 -8.59 -7.02
CA ILE A 104 -2.60 -7.56 -6.94
C ILE A 104 -3.97 -8.16 -6.61
N GLU A 105 -4.34 -9.30 -7.21
CA GLU A 105 -5.59 -9.99 -6.92
C GLU A 105 -5.69 -10.42 -5.45
N ARG A 106 -4.61 -10.99 -4.91
CA ARG A 106 -4.53 -11.38 -3.50
C ARG A 106 -4.56 -10.18 -2.56
N ILE A 107 -3.84 -9.10 -2.89
CA ILE A 107 -3.90 -7.83 -2.14
C ILE A 107 -5.34 -7.32 -2.11
N ASN A 108 -5.99 -7.21 -3.26
CA ASN A 108 -7.37 -6.72 -3.37
C ASN A 108 -8.37 -7.60 -2.63
N THR A 109 -8.14 -8.92 -2.60
CA THR A 109 -8.97 -9.87 -1.84
C THR A 109 -8.80 -9.69 -0.33
N ALA A 110 -7.59 -9.34 0.12
CA ALA A 110 -7.28 -9.13 1.54
C ALA A 110 -7.76 -7.76 2.07
N LEU A 111 -7.99 -6.77 1.18
CA LEU A 111 -8.47 -5.46 1.61
C LEU A 111 -9.78 -5.57 2.39
N PRO A 112 -9.95 -4.78 3.46
CA PRO A 112 -11.22 -4.74 4.20
C PRO A 112 -12.39 -4.43 3.27
N ARG A 113 -13.45 -5.24 3.32
CA ARG A 113 -14.71 -4.89 2.64
C ARG A 113 -15.38 -3.77 3.44
N GLY A 114 -15.69 -2.65 2.78
CA GLY A 114 -16.46 -1.57 3.40
C GLY A 114 -17.77 -2.12 3.97
N SER A 115 -17.94 -1.96 5.28
CA SER A 115 -19.19 -2.22 6.02
C SER A 115 -20.20 -1.12 5.78
#